data_AF-A0A915AZ69-F1
#
_entry.id   AF-A0A915AZ69-F1
#
_cell.length_a   1.000
_cell.length_b   1.000
_cell.length_c   1.000
_cell.angle_alpha   90.00
_cell.angle_beta   90.00
_cell.angle_gamma   90.00
#
_symmetry.space_group_name_H-M   'P 1'
#
loop_
_entity.id
_entity.type
_entity.pdbx_description
1 polymer ?
#
loop_
_entity_poly.entity_id
_entity_poly.type
_entity_poly.pdbx_seq_one_letter_code
_entity_poly.pdbx_strand_id
1 'polypeptide(L)'
;EEMRDELQSEFCCIAGQIFFSPELIFEAIEVFSRILKFGFVLFESTEDCERDATFQRRALLLERISACVHMIIQRDHFNVGSKVCKDAVRIASMDIVVELARRACTQPTEQPLLSTLEERLNGLKKWSARLCIAQELYPLHNDLKVCLEKSVVDFLTKQIFDLVVVRYPESGDIIDDLRHCMQNNAGYGRKKLVETLASEVKRRLLHIGMGTRDILQGYASAVDCLRRLDPTCVIMQHICSIIRTYVKRRPDTVRSIITYITGEKREELSEQLTKKHAAIVDEEDMIGVNDELICDEDGDQNWREWQPDPPDAIPGQSRRFRQNADVFNVGFYLWQQRFIRQEYRQLLAERLTNHGTEIHISSYATWNC
;
A
#
# COMPACT_ATOMS: atom_id res chain seq x y z
N GLU A 1 23.52 -47.24 32.92
CA GLU A 1 22.77 -46.26 32.11
C GLU A 1 23.67 -45.13 31.65
N GLU A 2 24.50 -44.54 32.52
CA GLU A 2 25.49 -43.50 32.17
C GLU A 2 26.39 -43.80 30.95
N MET A 3 26.96 -45.01 30.84
CA MET A 3 27.75 -45.40 29.66
C MET A 3 26.95 -45.45 28.35
N ARG A 4 25.63 -45.66 28.41
CA ARG A 4 24.76 -45.70 27.23
C ARG A 4 24.46 -44.28 26.73
N ASP A 5 24.34 -43.33 27.66
CA ASP A 5 24.11 -41.92 27.37
C ASP A 5 25.37 -41.26 26.78
N GLU A 6 26.57 -41.62 27.27
CA GLU A 6 27.85 -41.17 26.69
C GLU A 6 28.06 -41.69 25.25
N LEU A 7 27.82 -42.98 25.01
CA LEU A 7 27.90 -43.57 23.65
C LEU A 7 26.86 -42.97 22.69
N GLN A 8 25.67 -42.64 23.20
CA GLN A 8 24.62 -41.99 22.41
C GLN A 8 25.00 -40.55 22.05
N SER A 9 25.64 -39.83 22.98
CA SER A 9 26.17 -38.49 22.73
C SER A 9 27.30 -38.50 21.69
N GLU A 10 28.24 -39.46 21.78
CA GLU A 10 29.31 -39.61 20.79
C GLU A 10 28.78 -40.00 19.41
N PHE A 11 27.82 -40.93 19.34
CA PHE A 11 27.18 -41.32 18.08
C PHE A 11 26.48 -40.13 17.43
N CYS A 12 25.73 -39.33 18.20
CA CYS A 12 25.05 -38.16 17.69
C CYS A 12 26.05 -37.07 17.23
N CYS A 13 27.19 -36.90 17.91
CA CYS A 13 28.23 -35.97 17.49
C CYS A 13 28.86 -36.38 16.14
N ILE A 14 29.18 -37.67 15.97
CA ILE A 14 29.73 -38.20 14.71
C ILE A 14 28.70 -38.10 13.59
N ALA A 15 27.45 -38.46 13.87
CA ALA A 15 26.34 -38.29 12.92
C ALA A 15 26.17 -36.82 12.51
N GLY A 16 26.27 -35.88 13.46
CA GLY A 16 26.23 -34.45 13.19
C GLY A 16 27.34 -33.97 12.26
N GLN A 17 28.58 -34.44 12.47
CA GLN A 17 29.69 -34.10 11.57
C GLN A 17 29.50 -34.61 10.14
N ILE A 18 28.82 -35.74 9.97
CA ILE A 18 28.53 -36.33 8.65
C ILE A 18 27.34 -35.64 7.98
N PHE A 19 26.24 -35.44 8.70
CA PHE A 19 25.03 -34.82 8.16
C PHE A 19 25.20 -33.32 7.86
N PHE A 20 26.09 -32.63 8.58
CA PHE A 20 26.36 -31.20 8.40
C PHE A 20 27.73 -30.93 7.79
N SER A 21 28.19 -31.83 6.91
CA SER A 21 29.36 -31.58 6.06
C SER A 21 29.14 -30.30 5.23
N PRO A 22 30.21 -29.57 4.86
CA PRO A 22 30.10 -28.31 4.13
C PRO A 22 29.38 -28.44 2.77
N GLU A 23 29.31 -29.65 2.22
CA GLU A 23 28.63 -29.97 0.96
C GLU A 23 27.11 -30.11 1.13
N LEU A 24 26.65 -30.66 2.26
CA LEU A 24 25.23 -30.95 2.53
C LEU A 24 24.54 -29.92 3.44
N ILE A 25 25.31 -29.01 4.04
CA ILE A 25 24.79 -28.06 5.03
C ILE A 25 23.68 -27.15 4.46
N PHE A 26 23.77 -26.76 3.18
CA PHE A 26 22.76 -25.92 2.53
C PHE A 26 21.45 -26.67 2.32
N GLU A 27 21.49 -27.91 1.86
CA GLU A 27 20.31 -28.75 1.69
C GLU A 27 19.65 -29.07 3.05
N ALA A 28 20.46 -29.32 4.08
CA ALA A 28 19.99 -29.52 5.43
C ALA A 28 19.29 -28.27 6.00
N ILE A 29 19.86 -27.08 5.78
CA ILE A 29 19.23 -25.79 6.14
C ILE A 29 17.91 -25.61 5.41
N GLU A 30 17.85 -25.93 4.11
CA GLU A 30 16.63 -25.79 3.32
C GLU A 30 15.51 -26.72 3.82
N VAL A 31 15.81 -28.01 4.00
CA VAL A 31 14.87 -28.99 4.54
C VAL A 31 14.39 -28.59 5.92
N PHE A 32 15.31 -28.18 6.81
CA PHE A 32 14.95 -27.74 8.15
C PHE A 32 14.08 -26.46 8.12
N SER A 33 14.38 -25.51 7.23
CA SER A 33 13.54 -24.32 7.04
C SER A 33 12.12 -24.69 6.60
N ARG A 34 11.95 -25.67 5.71
CA ARG A 34 10.64 -26.16 5.25
C ARG A 34 9.89 -26.86 6.38
N ILE A 35 10.57 -27.63 7.23
CA ILE A 35 9.98 -28.26 8.41
C ILE A 35 9.49 -27.20 9.40
N LEU A 36 10.28 -26.14 9.63
CA LEU A 36 9.88 -25.03 10.50
C LEU A 36 8.67 -24.27 9.93
N LYS A 37 8.64 -23.98 8.62
CA LYS A 37 7.47 -23.38 7.96
C LYS A 37 6.22 -24.25 8.12
N PHE A 38 6.35 -25.56 7.91
CA PHE A 38 5.25 -26.50 8.12
C PHE A 38 4.79 -26.52 9.58
N GLY A 39 5.74 -26.47 10.53
CA GLY A 39 5.44 -26.34 11.96
C GLY A 39 4.66 -25.07 12.30
N PHE A 40 4.95 -23.94 11.63
CA PHE A 40 4.20 -22.70 11.82
C PHE A 40 2.77 -22.79 11.26
N VAL A 41 2.59 -23.35 10.06
CA VAL A 41 1.25 -23.56 9.48
C VAL A 41 0.41 -24.50 10.34
N LEU A 42 1.03 -25.55 10.90
CA LEU A 42 0.37 -26.43 11.86
C LEU A 42 -0.04 -25.66 13.12
N PHE A 43 0.83 -24.79 13.65
CA PHE A 43 0.53 -23.97 14.82
C PHE A 43 -0.66 -23.02 14.60
N GLU A 44 -0.67 -22.28 13.49
CA GLU A 44 -1.80 -21.41 13.10
C GLU A 44 -3.11 -22.22 13.01
N SER A 45 -3.06 -23.37 12.34
CA SER A 45 -4.21 -24.27 12.21
C SER A 45 -4.67 -24.95 13.51
N THR A 46 -3.87 -24.87 14.59
CA THR A 46 -4.27 -25.34 15.92
C THR A 46 -4.86 -24.24 16.78
N GLU A 47 -4.56 -22.96 16.51
CA GLU A 47 -5.24 -21.84 17.18
C GLU A 47 -6.68 -21.67 16.65
N ASP A 48 -6.92 -22.00 15.37
CA ASP A 48 -8.22 -21.80 14.71
C ASP A 48 -9.22 -22.97 14.84
N CYS A 49 -8.81 -24.13 15.38
CA CYS A 49 -9.61 -25.37 15.31
C CYS A 49 -10.34 -25.69 16.62
N GLU A 50 -11.64 -26.04 16.55
CA GLU A 50 -12.34 -26.70 17.66
C GLU A 50 -11.68 -28.06 17.98
N ARG A 51 -11.83 -28.53 19.23
CA ARG A 51 -11.07 -29.67 19.81
C ARG A 51 -11.46 -31.02 19.19
N ASP A 52 -11.07 -31.25 17.95
CA ASP A 52 -11.31 -32.48 17.20
C ASP A 52 -10.12 -33.45 17.22
N ALA A 53 -10.35 -34.69 16.76
CA ALA A 53 -9.29 -35.69 16.57
C ALA A 53 -8.17 -35.21 15.59
N THR A 54 -8.48 -34.26 14.70
CA THR A 54 -7.52 -33.59 13.81
C THR A 54 -6.60 -32.64 14.59
N PHE A 55 -7.11 -31.93 15.60
CA PHE A 55 -6.33 -31.10 16.51
C PHE A 55 -5.31 -31.94 17.29
N GLN A 56 -5.72 -33.10 17.82
CA GLN A 56 -4.81 -34.01 18.55
C GLN A 56 -3.66 -34.53 17.66
N ARG A 57 -3.96 -34.89 16.41
CA ARG A 57 -2.93 -35.31 15.44
C ARG A 57 -1.97 -34.17 15.09
N ARG A 58 -2.48 -32.95 14.90
CA ARG A 58 -1.67 -31.75 14.61
C ARG A 58 -0.79 -31.37 15.80
N ALA A 59 -1.31 -31.43 17.02
CA ALA A 59 -0.56 -31.16 18.25
C ALA A 59 0.58 -32.18 18.46
N LEU A 60 0.31 -33.48 18.25
CA LEU A 60 1.33 -34.53 18.34
C LEU A 60 2.45 -34.33 17.30
N LEU A 61 2.10 -33.91 16.07
CA LEU A 61 3.10 -33.58 15.05
C LEU A 61 3.94 -32.36 15.45
N LEU A 62 3.32 -31.33 16.04
CA LEU A 62 4.04 -30.15 16.54
C LEU A 62 5.01 -30.52 17.68
N GLU A 63 4.59 -31.39 18.61
CA GLU A 63 5.46 -31.91 19.67
C GLU A 63 6.64 -32.71 19.11
N ARG A 64 6.41 -33.55 18.10
CA ARG A 64 7.49 -34.29 17.41
C ARG A 64 8.47 -33.34 16.71
N ILE A 65 7.96 -32.30 16.05
CA ILE A 65 8.80 -31.27 15.42
C ILE A 65 9.62 -30.54 16.49
N SER A 66 9.00 -30.17 17.61
CA SER A 66 9.69 -29.54 18.75
C SER A 66 10.80 -30.43 19.30
N ALA A 67 10.54 -31.73 19.48
CA ALA A 67 11.55 -32.70 19.90
C ALA A 67 12.71 -32.80 18.90
N CYS A 68 12.42 -32.83 17.59
CA CYS A 68 13.45 -32.82 16.54
C CYS A 68 14.31 -31.55 16.59
N VAL A 69 13.67 -30.38 16.72
CA VAL A 69 14.36 -29.09 16.87
C VAL A 69 15.24 -29.09 18.12
N HIS A 70 14.74 -29.60 19.24
CA HIS A 70 15.49 -29.69 20.49
C HIS A 70 16.71 -30.61 20.38
N MET A 71 16.60 -31.76 19.70
CA MET A 71 17.74 -32.64 19.42
C MET A 71 18.80 -31.97 18.54
N ILE A 72 18.40 -31.10 17.61
CA ILE A 72 19.33 -30.37 16.73
C ILE A 72 20.05 -29.24 17.48
N ILE A 73 19.36 -28.58 18.43
CA ILE A 73 19.87 -27.42 19.17
C ILE A 73 20.73 -27.82 20.38
N GLN A 74 20.39 -28.91 21.08
CA GLN A 74 21.10 -29.30 22.29
C GLN A 74 22.54 -29.75 22.00
N ARG A 75 23.46 -29.28 22.87
CA ARG A 75 24.90 -29.54 22.79
C ARG A 75 25.27 -31.01 22.93
N ASP A 76 24.39 -31.82 23.54
CA ASP A 76 24.69 -33.21 23.89
C ASP A 76 24.38 -34.21 22.76
N HIS A 77 23.77 -33.76 21.66
CA HIS A 77 23.35 -34.60 20.54
C HIS A 77 24.13 -34.32 19.26
N PHE A 78 23.61 -33.51 18.33
CA PHE A 78 24.23 -33.39 16.99
C PHE A 78 25.36 -32.36 16.90
N ASN A 79 25.59 -31.56 17.94
CA ASN A 79 26.62 -30.48 18.02
C ASN A 79 26.76 -29.70 16.71
N VAL A 80 25.62 -29.43 16.07
CA VAL A 80 25.58 -28.66 14.84
C VAL A 80 25.78 -27.23 15.28
N GLY A 81 26.87 -26.61 14.83
CA GLY A 81 27.17 -25.23 15.18
C GLY A 81 25.91 -24.38 15.08
N SER A 82 25.64 -23.58 16.12
CA SER A 82 24.47 -22.70 16.27
C SER A 82 24.09 -21.93 14.98
N LYS A 83 25.03 -21.78 14.05
CA LYS A 83 24.85 -21.28 12.68
C LYS A 83 23.77 -21.99 11.85
N VAL A 84 23.69 -23.33 11.81
CA VAL A 84 22.70 -24.04 10.96
C VAL A 84 21.28 -23.77 11.43
N CYS A 85 21.05 -23.84 12.75
CA CYS A 85 19.75 -23.53 13.33
C CYS A 85 19.42 -22.04 13.13
N LYS A 86 20.39 -21.13 13.35
CA LYS A 86 20.24 -19.69 13.11
C LYS A 86 19.82 -19.38 11.67
N ASP A 87 20.53 -19.94 10.69
CA ASP A 87 20.30 -19.67 9.29
C ASP A 87 18.96 -20.25 8.83
N ALA A 88 18.61 -21.47 9.26
CA ALA A 88 17.32 -22.08 8.94
C ALA A 88 16.13 -21.37 9.58
N VAL A 89 16.25 -20.95 10.85
CA VAL A 89 15.23 -20.15 11.55
C VAL A 89 15.07 -18.80 10.90
N ARG A 90 16.16 -18.14 10.49
CA ARG A 90 16.13 -16.90 9.74
C ARG A 90 15.39 -17.07 8.41
N ILE A 91 15.74 -18.06 7.60
CA ILE A 91 15.08 -18.32 6.31
C ILE A 91 13.60 -18.64 6.52
N ALA A 92 13.27 -19.54 7.45
CA ALA A 92 11.90 -19.92 7.73
C ALA A 92 11.05 -18.74 8.22
N SER A 93 11.55 -17.96 9.18
CA SER A 93 10.83 -16.81 9.74
C SER A 93 10.59 -15.70 8.71
N MET A 94 11.59 -15.39 7.87
CA MET A 94 11.43 -14.41 6.79
C MET A 94 10.37 -14.86 5.78
N ASP A 95 10.41 -16.12 5.34
CA ASP A 95 9.43 -16.65 4.40
C ASP A 95 8.02 -16.77 4.98
N ILE A 96 7.90 -17.11 6.27
CA ILE A 96 6.61 -17.07 7.00
C ILE A 96 6.05 -15.66 6.99
N VAL A 97 6.87 -14.65 7.31
CA VAL A 97 6.47 -13.24 7.32
C VAL A 97 6.00 -12.79 5.93
N VAL A 98 6.69 -13.19 4.87
CA VAL A 98 6.26 -12.90 3.49
C VAL A 98 4.93 -13.57 3.15
N GLU A 99 4.71 -14.81 3.59
CA GLU A 99 3.44 -15.53 3.41
C GLU A 99 2.30 -14.87 4.19
N LEU A 100 2.54 -14.48 5.44
CA LEU A 100 1.58 -13.76 6.28
C LEU A 100 1.18 -12.42 5.65
N ALA A 101 2.16 -11.65 5.18
CA ALA A 101 1.90 -10.42 4.44
C ALA A 101 1.02 -10.68 3.21
N ARG A 102 1.32 -11.73 2.43
CA ARG A 102 0.53 -12.08 1.24
C ARG A 102 -0.91 -12.41 1.59
N ARG A 103 -1.14 -13.21 2.64
CA ARG A 103 -2.49 -13.59 3.09
C ARG A 103 -3.28 -12.38 3.57
N ALA A 104 -2.67 -11.54 4.40
CA ALA A 104 -3.29 -10.31 4.90
C ALA A 104 -3.64 -9.33 3.77
N CYS A 105 -2.82 -9.24 2.71
CA CYS A 105 -3.12 -8.41 1.55
C CYS A 105 -4.14 -9.00 0.56
N THR A 106 -4.45 -10.31 0.65
CA THR A 106 -5.38 -11.00 -0.27
C THR A 106 -6.78 -11.14 0.33
N GLN A 107 -6.87 -11.30 1.65
CA GLN A 107 -8.13 -11.34 2.38
C GLN A 107 -8.38 -9.97 3.01
N PRO A 108 -9.28 -9.13 2.46
CA PRO A 108 -9.64 -7.87 3.10
C PRO A 108 -10.46 -8.19 4.36
N THR A 109 -9.79 -8.22 5.51
CA THR A 109 -10.47 -8.19 6.80
C THR A 109 -11.02 -6.78 7.03
N GLU A 110 -12.17 -6.64 7.68
CA GLU A 110 -12.74 -5.34 8.08
C GLU A 110 -11.87 -4.58 9.11
N GLN A 111 -10.78 -5.21 9.59
CA GLN A 111 -9.85 -4.66 10.56
C GLN A 111 -8.64 -4.01 9.87
N PRO A 112 -8.00 -2.98 10.47
CA PRO A 112 -6.82 -2.36 9.90
C PRO A 112 -5.70 -3.38 9.69
N LEU A 113 -4.98 -3.24 8.57
CA LEU A 113 -3.96 -4.20 8.15
C LEU A 113 -2.85 -4.27 9.19
N LEU A 114 -2.47 -3.11 9.75
CA LEU A 114 -1.42 -3.02 10.77
C LEU A 114 -1.74 -3.83 12.03
N SER A 115 -2.98 -3.79 12.55
CA SER A 115 -3.35 -4.53 13.76
C SER A 115 -3.36 -6.04 13.52
N THR A 116 -3.84 -6.46 12.35
CA THR A 116 -3.82 -7.86 11.93
C THR A 116 -2.38 -8.37 11.83
N LEU A 117 -1.48 -7.54 11.27
CA LEU A 117 -0.06 -7.87 11.15
C LEU A 117 0.64 -7.95 12.51
N GLU A 118 0.34 -7.05 13.44
CA GLU A 118 0.86 -7.10 14.81
C GLU A 118 0.38 -8.33 15.57
N GLU A 119 -0.89 -8.71 15.43
CA GLU A 119 -1.44 -9.92 16.02
C GLU A 119 -0.74 -11.18 15.47
N ARG A 120 -0.57 -11.27 14.15
CA ARG A 120 0.13 -12.41 13.51
C ARG A 120 1.61 -12.46 13.88
N LEU A 121 2.26 -11.30 14.07
CA LEU A 121 3.63 -11.24 14.57
C LEU A 121 3.74 -11.71 16.04
N ASN A 122 2.72 -11.44 16.87
CA ASN A 122 2.63 -11.99 18.22
C ASN A 122 2.38 -13.50 18.20
N GLY A 123 1.62 -14.02 17.24
CA GLY A 123 1.50 -15.45 16.96
C GLY A 123 2.85 -16.10 16.66
N LEU A 124 3.69 -15.44 15.84
CA LEU A 124 5.06 -15.90 15.57
C LEU A 124 5.93 -15.94 16.84
N LYS A 125 5.79 -14.95 17.74
CA LYS A 125 6.47 -14.98 19.05
C LYS A 125 6.01 -16.18 19.89
N LYS A 126 4.70 -16.44 19.97
CA LYS A 126 4.16 -17.60 20.70
C LYS A 126 4.64 -18.94 20.12
N TRP A 127 4.64 -19.06 18.80
CA TRP A 127 5.19 -20.21 18.08
C TRP A 127 6.66 -20.44 18.42
N SER A 128 7.47 -19.39 18.42
CA SER A 128 8.91 -19.49 18.73
C SER A 128 9.18 -19.93 20.17
N ALA A 129 8.31 -19.54 21.11
CA ALA A 129 8.38 -19.98 22.49
C ALA A 129 8.03 -21.47 22.63
N ARG A 130 7.04 -21.97 21.87
CA ARG A 130 6.66 -23.40 21.88
C ARG A 130 7.71 -24.34 21.29
N LEU A 131 8.49 -23.88 20.31
CA LEU A 131 9.57 -24.67 19.71
C LEU A 131 10.93 -24.50 20.42
N CYS A 132 11.00 -23.73 21.51
CA CYS A 132 12.25 -23.39 22.21
C CYS A 132 13.28 -22.64 21.34
N ILE A 133 12.83 -21.96 20.28
CA ILE A 133 13.68 -21.18 19.34
C ILE A 133 13.72 -19.68 19.72
N ALA A 134 13.03 -19.28 20.79
CA ALA A 134 12.88 -17.87 21.18
C ALA A 134 14.21 -17.09 21.29
N GLN A 135 15.30 -17.76 21.72
CA GLN A 135 16.64 -17.14 21.81
C GLN A 135 17.20 -16.73 20.43
N GLU A 136 16.91 -17.51 19.39
CA GLU A 136 17.39 -17.24 18.03
C GLU A 136 16.47 -16.27 17.27
N LEU A 137 15.20 -16.17 17.66
CA LEU A 137 14.24 -15.23 17.06
C LEU A 137 14.34 -13.81 17.63
N TYR A 138 14.72 -13.66 18.90
CA TYR A 138 14.83 -12.35 19.55
C TYR A 138 15.66 -11.31 18.78
N PRO A 139 16.90 -11.61 18.29
CA PRO A 139 17.67 -10.64 17.51
C PRO A 139 17.05 -10.35 16.13
N LEU A 140 16.25 -11.28 15.58
CA LEU A 140 15.62 -11.14 14.27
C LEU A 140 14.31 -10.34 14.32
N HIS A 141 13.79 -9.98 15.49
CA HIS A 141 12.46 -9.36 15.60
C HIS A 141 12.34 -8.05 14.80
N ASN A 142 13.36 -7.19 14.87
CA ASN A 142 13.39 -5.93 14.12
C ASN A 142 13.53 -6.18 12.61
N ASP A 143 14.40 -7.11 12.22
CA ASP A 143 14.59 -7.48 10.81
C ASP A 143 13.31 -8.08 10.21
N LEU A 144 12.58 -8.88 11.00
CA LEU A 144 11.29 -9.46 10.60
C LEU A 144 10.22 -8.39 10.46
N LYS A 145 10.17 -7.40 11.36
CA LYS A 145 9.25 -6.26 11.22
C LYS A 145 9.53 -5.46 9.95
N VAL A 146 10.81 -5.15 9.70
CA VAL A 146 11.25 -4.45 8.49
C VAL A 146 10.93 -5.27 7.23
N CYS A 147 11.17 -6.59 7.26
CA CYS A 147 10.84 -7.49 6.15
C CYS A 147 9.34 -7.55 5.90
N LEU A 148 8.53 -7.59 6.96
CA LEU A 148 7.08 -7.58 6.89
C LEU A 148 6.57 -6.31 6.20
N GLU A 149 6.97 -5.15 6.70
CA GLU A 149 6.56 -3.87 6.14
C GLU A 149 7.01 -3.73 4.67
N LYS A 150 8.23 -4.16 4.33
CA LYS A 150 8.71 -4.17 2.93
C LYS A 150 7.89 -5.11 2.04
N SER A 151 7.54 -6.28 2.53
CA SER A 151 6.73 -7.25 1.80
C SER A 151 5.32 -6.71 1.55
N VAL A 152 4.71 -6.09 2.56
CA VAL A 152 3.41 -5.42 2.45
C VAL A 152 3.46 -4.32 1.40
N VAL A 153 4.49 -3.47 1.41
CA VAL A 153 4.69 -2.44 0.38
C VAL A 153 4.78 -3.08 -1.01
N ASP A 154 5.53 -4.18 -1.18
CA ASP A 154 5.65 -4.87 -2.47
C ASP A 154 4.33 -5.49 -2.96
N PHE A 155 3.51 -6.06 -2.05
CA PHE A 155 2.20 -6.61 -2.40
C PHE A 155 1.18 -5.52 -2.74
N LEU A 156 1.11 -4.47 -1.92
CA LEU A 156 0.21 -3.34 -2.15
C LEU A 156 0.61 -2.57 -3.41
N THR A 157 1.90 -2.48 -3.72
CA THR A 157 2.39 -1.88 -4.98
C THR A 157 1.81 -2.58 -6.22
N LYS A 158 1.61 -3.90 -6.18
CA LYS A 158 1.01 -4.63 -7.30
C LYS A 158 -0.49 -4.34 -7.47
N GLN A 159 -1.18 -4.04 -6.38
CA GLN A 159 -2.62 -3.76 -6.36
C GLN A 159 -2.94 -2.26 -6.26
N ILE A 160 -1.93 -1.39 -6.40
CA ILE A 160 -2.04 0.04 -6.13
C ILE A 160 -3.09 0.72 -7.01
N PHE A 161 -3.24 0.28 -8.26
CA PHE A 161 -4.24 0.84 -9.17
C PHE A 161 -5.67 0.58 -8.67
N ASP A 162 -5.97 -0.65 -8.24
CA ASP A 162 -7.30 -1.00 -7.76
C ASP A 162 -7.62 -0.33 -6.42
N LEU A 163 -6.61 -0.19 -5.55
CA LEU A 163 -6.75 0.52 -4.29
C LEU A 163 -7.00 2.03 -4.47
N VAL A 164 -6.26 2.67 -5.38
CA VAL A 164 -6.29 4.12 -5.59
C VAL A 164 -7.47 4.57 -6.45
N VAL A 165 -7.77 3.85 -7.54
CA VAL A 165 -8.72 4.30 -8.57
C VAL A 165 -10.11 3.66 -8.40
N VAL A 166 -10.18 2.39 -8.00
CA VAL A 166 -11.43 1.61 -8.03
C VAL A 166 -12.10 1.56 -6.65
N ARG A 167 -11.33 1.32 -5.58
CA ARG A 167 -11.86 1.07 -4.22
C ARG A 167 -11.88 2.30 -3.30
N TYR A 168 -11.45 3.46 -3.79
CA TYR A 168 -11.51 4.69 -3.01
C TYR A 168 -12.95 5.22 -2.98
N PRO A 169 -13.54 5.56 -1.81
CA PRO A 169 -12.91 5.91 -0.54
C PRO A 169 -12.75 4.80 0.52
N GLU A 170 -13.32 3.61 0.30
CA GLU A 170 -13.29 2.48 1.26
C GLU A 170 -11.87 1.98 1.56
N SER A 171 -10.94 2.14 0.61
CA SER A 171 -9.53 1.75 0.74
C SER A 171 -8.66 2.71 1.59
N GLY A 172 -9.24 3.77 2.16
CA GLY A 172 -8.51 4.84 2.85
C GLY A 172 -7.58 4.35 3.95
N ASP A 173 -8.01 3.41 4.77
CA ASP A 173 -7.23 2.91 5.91
C ASP A 173 -6.01 2.10 5.46
N ILE A 174 -6.15 1.31 4.39
CA ILE A 174 -5.05 0.54 3.78
C ILE A 174 -3.97 1.48 3.21
N ILE A 175 -4.38 2.64 2.71
CA ILE A 175 -3.48 3.66 2.16
C ILE A 175 -2.71 4.37 3.27
N ASP A 176 -3.35 4.64 4.41
CA ASP A 176 -2.69 5.18 5.58
C ASP A 176 -1.71 4.17 6.20
N ASP A 177 -2.08 2.89 6.24
CA ASP A 177 -1.18 1.79 6.64
C ASP A 177 0.03 1.69 5.69
N LEU A 178 -0.19 1.78 4.38
CA LEU A 178 0.88 1.81 3.38
C LEU A 178 1.82 3.01 3.61
N ARG A 179 1.27 4.19 3.89
CA ARG A 179 2.07 5.38 4.22
C ARG A 179 2.96 5.12 5.43
N HIS A 180 2.41 4.57 6.51
CA HIS A 180 3.17 4.27 7.72
C HIS A 180 4.30 3.26 7.43
N CYS A 181 4.01 2.18 6.69
CA CYS A 181 5.02 1.20 6.27
C CYS A 181 6.13 1.82 5.40
N MET A 182 5.80 2.76 4.52
CA MET A 182 6.78 3.45 3.69
C MET A 182 7.66 4.43 4.50
N GLN A 183 7.07 5.15 5.45
CA GLN A 183 7.79 6.09 6.31
C GLN A 183 8.79 5.38 7.23
N ASN A 184 8.41 4.23 7.82
CA ASN A 184 9.28 3.44 8.67
C ASN A 184 10.51 2.88 7.93
N ASN A 185 10.38 2.58 6.64
CA ASN A 185 11.44 1.99 5.83
C ASN A 185 12.22 3.00 4.97
N ALA A 186 12.33 4.25 5.43
CA ALA A 186 13.05 5.32 4.74
C ALA A 186 12.62 5.52 3.27
N GLY A 187 11.33 5.32 2.97
CA GLY A 187 10.79 5.48 1.61
C GLY A 187 11.02 4.28 0.68
N TYR A 188 11.30 3.08 1.21
CA TYR A 188 11.43 1.87 0.42
C TYR A 188 10.23 1.64 -0.51
N GLY A 189 10.51 1.26 -1.77
CA GLY A 189 9.48 0.94 -2.76
C GLY A 189 8.83 2.13 -3.46
N ARG A 190 9.13 3.37 -3.06
CA ARG A 190 8.49 4.59 -3.63
C ARG A 190 8.63 4.70 -5.14
N LYS A 191 9.84 4.52 -5.69
CA LYS A 191 10.09 4.56 -7.15
C LYS A 191 9.33 3.46 -7.89
N LYS A 192 9.41 2.23 -7.39
CA LYS A 192 8.71 1.06 -7.95
C LYS A 192 7.20 1.26 -7.93
N LEU A 193 6.66 1.88 -6.88
CA LEU A 193 5.25 2.23 -6.78
C LEU A 193 4.83 3.25 -7.84
N VAL A 194 5.61 4.31 -8.03
CA VAL A 194 5.36 5.32 -9.08
C VAL A 194 5.39 4.67 -10.47
N GLU A 195 6.41 3.87 -10.78
CA GLU A 195 6.55 3.21 -12.08
C GLU A 195 5.43 2.21 -12.36
N THR A 196 5.07 1.41 -11.36
CA THR A 196 3.98 0.42 -11.46
C THR A 196 2.65 1.12 -11.65
N LEU A 197 2.35 2.13 -10.82
CA LEU A 197 1.12 2.92 -10.93
C LEU A 197 1.05 3.66 -12.27
N ALA A 198 2.14 4.28 -12.73
CA ALA A 198 2.18 4.96 -14.02
C ALA A 198 1.91 4.02 -15.19
N SER A 199 2.46 2.80 -15.14
CA SER A 199 2.25 1.77 -16.16
C SER A 199 0.80 1.27 -16.15
N GLU A 200 0.24 1.01 -14.99
CA GLU A 200 -1.14 0.55 -14.84
C GLU A 200 -2.17 1.63 -15.20
N VAL A 201 -1.92 2.90 -14.86
CA VAL A 201 -2.76 4.03 -15.28
C VAL A 201 -2.77 4.15 -16.80
N LYS A 202 -1.60 4.06 -17.47
CA LYS A 202 -1.53 4.07 -18.93
C LYS A 202 -2.28 2.91 -19.57
N ARG A 203 -2.17 1.72 -18.99
CA ARG A 203 -2.75 0.47 -19.53
C ARG A 203 -4.25 0.37 -19.29
N ARG A 204 -4.73 0.69 -18.09
CA ARG A 204 -6.11 0.45 -17.64
C ARG A 204 -6.99 1.69 -17.70
N LEU A 205 -6.48 2.88 -17.38
CA LEU A 205 -7.29 4.10 -17.34
C LEU A 205 -7.19 4.91 -18.64
N LEU A 206 -6.00 5.03 -19.22
CA LEU A 206 -5.73 5.92 -20.37
C LEU A 206 -5.82 5.22 -21.73
N HIS A 207 -6.83 4.37 -21.91
CA HIS A 207 -7.09 3.72 -23.19
C HIS A 207 -8.34 4.31 -23.87
N ILE A 208 -8.42 4.13 -25.19
CA ILE A 208 -9.43 4.77 -26.06
C ILE A 208 -10.87 4.34 -25.68
N GLY A 209 -11.01 3.15 -25.11
CA GLY A 209 -12.31 2.60 -24.67
C GLY A 209 -12.89 3.20 -23.39
N MET A 210 -12.12 3.97 -22.62
CA MET A 210 -12.63 4.62 -21.40
C MET A 210 -13.33 5.92 -21.70
N GLY A 211 -14.52 6.12 -21.11
CA GLY A 211 -15.23 7.39 -21.15
C GLY A 211 -14.47 8.49 -20.44
N THR A 212 -14.52 9.72 -20.96
CA THR A 212 -13.81 10.86 -20.35
C THR A 212 -14.32 11.18 -18.95
N ARG A 213 -15.59 10.89 -18.64
CA ARG A 213 -16.16 10.97 -17.29
C ARG A 213 -15.46 10.02 -16.31
N ASP A 214 -15.26 8.76 -16.67
CA ASP A 214 -14.62 7.77 -15.80
C ASP A 214 -13.15 8.10 -15.56
N ILE A 215 -12.47 8.66 -16.57
CA ILE A 215 -11.09 9.15 -16.43
C ILE A 215 -11.03 10.30 -15.43
N LEU A 216 -11.99 11.24 -15.48
CA LEU A 216 -12.05 12.37 -14.53
C LEU A 216 -12.39 11.91 -13.11
N GLN A 217 -13.30 10.95 -12.96
CA GLN A 217 -13.60 10.35 -11.65
C GLN A 217 -12.37 9.63 -11.09
N GLY A 218 -11.69 8.82 -11.90
CA GLY A 218 -10.46 8.15 -11.52
C GLY A 218 -9.33 9.12 -11.18
N TYR A 219 -9.25 10.26 -11.87
CA TYR A 219 -8.32 11.34 -11.54
C TYR A 219 -8.65 11.96 -10.17
N ALA A 220 -9.92 12.25 -9.88
CA ALA A 220 -10.34 12.80 -8.59
C ALA A 220 -10.01 11.84 -7.44
N SER A 221 -10.40 10.57 -7.56
CA SER A 221 -10.06 9.53 -6.57
C SER A 221 -8.55 9.37 -6.40
N ALA A 222 -7.78 9.43 -7.49
CA ALA A 222 -6.33 9.34 -7.42
C ALA A 222 -5.69 10.55 -6.71
N VAL A 223 -6.17 11.77 -6.95
CA VAL A 223 -5.69 12.97 -6.25
C VAL A 223 -5.93 12.85 -4.75
N ASP A 224 -7.15 12.51 -4.32
CA ASP A 224 -7.48 12.44 -2.90
C ASP A 224 -6.77 11.29 -2.19
N CYS A 225 -6.66 10.13 -2.84
CA CYS A 225 -5.95 8.98 -2.31
C CYS A 225 -4.43 9.20 -2.23
N LEU A 226 -3.80 9.72 -3.30
CA LEU A 226 -2.34 9.93 -3.33
C LEU A 226 -1.91 11.07 -2.40
N ARG A 227 -2.79 12.03 -2.13
CA ARG A 227 -2.57 13.08 -1.13
C ARG A 227 -2.51 12.51 0.29
N ARG A 228 -3.33 11.49 0.61
CA ARG A 228 -3.24 10.76 1.89
C ARG A 228 -1.96 9.93 2.00
N LEU A 229 -1.60 9.24 0.92
CA LEU A 229 -0.40 8.40 0.85
C LEU A 229 0.90 9.20 1.02
N ASP A 230 0.99 10.34 0.34
CA ASP A 230 2.22 11.12 0.26
C ASP A 230 1.95 12.62 0.52
N PRO A 231 2.27 13.14 1.72
CA PRO A 231 2.05 14.55 2.06
C PRO A 231 2.94 15.50 1.23
N THR A 232 4.00 14.99 0.60
CA THR A 232 4.87 15.78 -0.31
C THR A 232 4.27 15.94 -1.71
N CYS A 233 3.20 15.21 -2.02
CA CYS A 233 2.45 15.26 -3.28
C CYS A 233 3.28 15.04 -4.56
N VAL A 234 4.51 14.50 -4.43
CA VAL A 234 5.42 14.26 -5.57
C VAL A 234 4.90 13.12 -6.45
N ILE A 235 4.46 12.03 -5.83
CA ILE A 235 3.89 10.87 -6.53
C ILE A 235 2.63 11.30 -7.28
N MET A 236 1.77 12.06 -6.60
CA MET A 236 0.54 12.60 -7.15
C MET A 236 0.82 13.44 -8.40
N GLN A 237 1.75 14.39 -8.33
CA GLN A 237 2.07 15.26 -9.46
C GLN A 237 2.54 14.48 -10.69
N HIS A 238 3.41 13.48 -10.50
CA HIS A 238 3.91 12.66 -11.60
C HIS A 238 2.77 11.92 -12.32
N ILE A 239 1.90 11.24 -11.57
CA ILE A 239 0.75 10.51 -12.13
C ILE A 239 -0.26 11.47 -12.76
N CYS A 240 -0.56 12.58 -12.08
CA CYS A 240 -1.47 13.59 -12.59
C CYS A 240 -0.97 14.22 -13.89
N SER A 241 0.34 14.45 -14.04
CA SER A 241 0.94 14.94 -15.28
C SER A 241 0.65 14.00 -16.46
N ILE A 242 0.82 12.68 -16.27
CA ILE A 242 0.54 11.68 -17.30
C ILE A 242 -0.94 11.71 -17.71
N ILE A 243 -1.86 11.77 -16.74
CA ILE A 243 -3.30 11.85 -17.02
C ILE A 243 -3.64 13.16 -17.73
N ARG A 244 -3.09 14.30 -17.28
CA ARG A 244 -3.27 15.63 -17.89
C ARG A 244 -2.84 15.63 -19.35
N THR A 245 -1.64 15.12 -19.67
CA THR A 245 -1.16 15.05 -21.06
C THR A 245 -2.08 14.24 -21.97
N TYR A 246 -2.68 13.17 -21.45
CA TYR A 246 -3.62 12.36 -22.22
C TYR A 246 -4.97 13.08 -22.43
N VAL A 247 -5.51 13.66 -21.36
CA VAL A 247 -6.78 14.39 -21.36
C VAL A 247 -6.71 15.66 -22.24
N LYS A 248 -5.55 16.34 -22.35
CA LYS A 248 -5.28 17.44 -23.31
C LYS A 248 -5.57 17.07 -24.75
N ARG A 249 -5.35 15.82 -25.14
CA ARG A 249 -5.46 15.37 -26.54
C ARG A 249 -6.90 15.04 -26.95
N ARG A 250 -7.81 14.90 -25.99
CA ARG A 250 -9.20 14.53 -26.22
C ARG A 250 -10.07 15.78 -26.44
N PRO A 251 -10.86 15.85 -27.53
CA PRO A 251 -11.67 17.03 -27.86
C PRO A 251 -12.93 17.17 -26.98
N ASP A 252 -13.45 16.06 -26.44
CA ASP A 252 -14.66 15.98 -25.62
C ASP A 252 -14.43 16.31 -24.13
N THR A 253 -13.18 16.54 -23.75
CA THR A 253 -12.75 16.82 -22.38
C THR A 253 -13.40 18.06 -21.79
N VAL A 254 -13.44 19.17 -22.53
CA VAL A 254 -13.92 20.46 -21.98
C VAL A 254 -15.37 20.34 -21.55
N ARG A 255 -16.21 19.81 -22.45
CA ARG A 255 -17.63 19.61 -22.19
C ARG A 255 -17.87 18.62 -21.05
N SER A 256 -17.05 17.55 -20.98
CA SER A 256 -17.11 16.56 -19.91
C SER A 256 -16.75 17.14 -18.54
N ILE A 257 -15.68 17.95 -18.46
CA ILE A 257 -15.27 18.64 -17.23
C ILE A 257 -16.36 19.62 -16.78
N ILE A 258 -16.86 20.46 -17.69
CA ILE A 258 -17.93 21.42 -17.35
C ILE A 258 -19.17 20.66 -16.87
N THR A 259 -19.55 19.56 -17.53
CA THR A 259 -20.69 18.74 -17.10
C THR A 259 -20.46 18.11 -15.73
N TYR A 260 -19.24 17.61 -15.47
CA TYR A 260 -18.85 17.02 -14.19
C TYR A 260 -18.90 18.05 -13.04
N ILE A 261 -18.40 19.27 -13.27
CA ILE A 261 -18.42 20.37 -12.30
C ILE A 261 -19.85 20.90 -12.07
N THR A 262 -20.64 21.04 -13.13
CA THR A 262 -21.98 21.66 -13.08
C THR A 262 -23.10 20.66 -12.76
N GLY A 263 -22.81 19.36 -12.78
CA GLY A 263 -23.79 18.28 -12.59
C GLY A 263 -23.59 17.56 -11.26
N GLU A 264 -22.56 16.72 -11.16
CA GLU A 264 -22.53 15.63 -10.16
C GLU A 264 -21.80 15.98 -8.85
N LYS A 265 -20.87 16.94 -8.85
CA LYS A 265 -20.07 17.27 -7.65
C LYS A 265 -20.17 18.70 -7.15
N ARG A 266 -21.19 19.47 -7.57
CA ARG A 266 -21.33 20.90 -7.22
C ARG A 266 -21.25 21.16 -5.71
N GLU A 267 -21.82 20.27 -4.90
CA GLU A 267 -21.92 20.43 -3.44
C GLU A 267 -20.59 20.05 -2.75
N GLU A 268 -20.01 18.88 -3.05
CA GLU A 268 -18.67 18.47 -2.57
C GLU A 268 -17.57 19.48 -2.93
N LEU A 269 -17.62 20.03 -4.15
CA LEU A 269 -16.71 21.08 -4.60
C LEU A 269 -16.83 22.35 -3.78
N SER A 270 -18.06 22.78 -3.50
CA SER A 270 -18.30 24.04 -2.81
C SER A 270 -17.73 24.02 -1.40
N GLU A 271 -17.77 22.85 -0.75
CA GLU A 271 -17.13 22.61 0.54
C GLU A 271 -15.61 22.52 0.45
N GLN A 272 -15.06 21.90 -0.60
CA GLN A 272 -13.61 21.82 -0.78
C GLN A 272 -12.99 23.18 -1.12
N LEU A 273 -13.65 24.01 -1.92
CA LEU A 273 -13.21 25.37 -2.27
C LEU A 273 -13.34 26.35 -1.11
N THR A 274 -14.25 26.10 -0.15
CA THR A 274 -14.34 26.91 1.09
C THR A 274 -13.32 26.48 2.14
N LYS A 275 -12.94 25.19 2.19
CA LYS A 275 -11.90 24.67 3.11
C LYS A 275 -10.48 24.89 2.62
N LYS A 276 -10.25 24.75 1.32
CA LYS A 276 -8.96 24.98 0.68
C LYS A 276 -9.10 26.27 -0.09
N HIS A 277 -8.35 27.30 0.29
CA HIS A 277 -8.04 28.43 -0.59
C HIS A 277 -7.27 27.88 -1.80
N ALA A 278 -7.96 27.19 -2.71
CA ALA A 278 -7.43 26.63 -3.92
C ALA A 278 -7.16 27.82 -4.84
N ALA A 279 -6.04 28.49 -4.60
CA ALA A 279 -5.48 29.39 -5.58
C ALA A 279 -5.34 28.58 -6.86
N ILE A 280 -5.99 29.03 -7.92
CA ILE A 280 -5.80 28.49 -9.25
C ILE A 280 -4.39 28.92 -9.64
N VAL A 281 -3.45 27.98 -9.66
CA VAL A 281 -2.05 28.29 -9.89
C VAL A 281 -1.57 27.59 -11.14
N ASP A 282 -1.11 28.37 -12.11
CA ASP A 282 -0.56 27.89 -13.38
C ASP A 282 0.80 27.19 -13.14
N GLU A 283 1.05 26.07 -13.82
CA GLU A 283 2.32 25.35 -13.76
C GLU A 283 3.45 26.20 -14.37
N GLU A 284 3.17 26.97 -15.42
CA GLU A 284 4.19 27.81 -16.09
C GLU A 284 4.55 29.04 -15.24
N ASP A 285 3.59 29.60 -14.50
CA ASP A 285 3.82 30.76 -13.63
C ASP A 285 4.60 30.39 -12.35
N MET A 286 4.64 29.09 -11.99
CA MET A 286 5.28 28.60 -10.75
C MET A 286 6.63 27.91 -10.94
N ILE A 287 7.07 27.68 -12.18
CA ILE A 287 8.39 27.10 -12.45
C ILE A 287 9.47 28.07 -11.96
N GLY A 288 10.27 27.64 -10.97
CA GLY A 288 11.32 28.47 -10.37
C GLY A 288 10.85 29.49 -9.33
N VAL A 289 9.55 29.51 -8.99
CA VAL A 289 9.03 30.33 -7.89
C VAL A 289 9.36 29.65 -6.56
N ASN A 290 10.06 30.38 -5.68
CA ASN A 290 10.27 29.93 -4.31
C ASN A 290 9.02 30.20 -3.47
N ASP A 291 8.11 29.23 -3.44
CA ASP A 291 6.88 29.27 -2.65
C ASP A 291 7.10 29.48 -1.14
N GLU A 292 8.31 29.25 -0.64
CA GLU A 292 8.66 29.46 0.78
C GLU A 292 8.55 30.93 1.21
N LEU A 293 8.51 31.87 0.25
CA LEU A 293 8.34 33.29 0.51
C LEU A 293 6.89 33.77 0.40
N ILE A 294 5.96 32.90 -0.02
CA ILE A 294 4.53 33.21 -0.05
C ILE A 294 4.02 32.93 1.35
N CYS A 295 3.98 33.94 2.21
CA CYS A 295 3.39 33.85 3.54
C CYS A 295 1.86 33.85 3.41
N ASP A 296 1.18 32.84 3.94
CA ASP A 296 -0.24 32.98 4.26
C ASP A 296 -0.32 33.92 5.49
N GLU A 297 -1.34 34.78 5.59
CA GLU A 297 -1.43 35.82 6.65
C GLU A 297 -1.43 35.26 8.09
N ASP A 298 -1.59 33.94 8.27
CA ASP A 298 -1.51 33.19 9.55
C ASP A 298 -0.18 32.40 9.75
N GLY A 299 0.81 32.56 8.88
CA GLY A 299 1.92 31.62 8.66
C GLY A 299 3.17 31.69 9.55
N ASP A 300 3.18 32.42 10.66
CA ASP A 300 4.40 32.63 11.49
C ASP A 300 4.95 31.35 12.16
N GLN A 301 4.21 30.22 12.17
CA GLN A 301 4.66 28.93 12.70
C GLN A 301 5.14 27.90 11.65
N ASN A 302 5.00 28.16 10.35
CA ASN A 302 5.20 27.15 9.30
C ASN A 302 6.67 26.68 9.14
N TRP A 303 7.64 27.46 9.62
CA TRP A 303 9.08 27.12 9.53
C TRP A 303 9.50 25.93 10.41
N ARG A 304 8.75 25.61 11.47
CA ARG A 304 9.05 24.46 12.36
C ARG A 304 8.60 23.11 11.79
N GLU A 305 7.60 23.14 10.91
CA GLU A 305 7.04 21.95 10.25
C GLU A 305 7.62 21.74 8.85
N TRP A 306 8.50 22.65 8.42
CA TRP A 306 9.21 22.54 7.16
C TRP A 306 10.07 21.28 7.14
N GLN A 307 9.88 20.48 6.10
CA GLN A 307 10.67 19.29 5.81
C GLN A 307 11.21 19.42 4.39
N PRO A 308 12.48 19.04 4.14
CA PRO A 308 13.05 19.06 2.81
C PRO A 308 12.27 18.13 1.89
N ASP A 309 12.24 18.48 0.60
CA ASP A 309 11.65 17.62 -0.41
C ASP A 309 12.40 16.28 -0.51
N PRO A 310 11.68 15.18 -0.79
CA PRO A 310 12.30 13.87 -0.97
C PRO A 310 13.24 13.89 -2.18
N PRO A 311 14.24 12.99 -2.25
CA PRO A 311 15.24 12.96 -3.33
C PRO A 311 14.64 12.72 -4.72
N ASP A 312 13.38 12.30 -4.80
CA ASP A 312 12.64 12.03 -6.04
C ASP A 312 11.90 13.27 -6.57
N ALA A 313 11.95 14.41 -5.86
CA ALA A 313 11.32 15.65 -6.31
C ALA A 313 12.09 16.26 -7.49
N ILE A 314 11.36 16.73 -8.51
CA ILE A 314 11.97 17.40 -9.67
C ILE A 314 12.41 18.80 -9.23
N PRO A 315 13.70 19.15 -9.39
CA PRO A 315 14.19 20.49 -9.04
C PRO A 315 13.44 21.60 -9.79
N GLY A 316 13.05 22.65 -9.07
CA GLY A 316 12.34 23.81 -9.63
C GLY A 316 10.81 23.71 -9.65
N GLN A 317 10.24 22.63 -9.12
CA GLN A 317 8.79 22.49 -8.97
C GLN A 317 8.32 22.87 -7.57
N SER A 318 7.36 23.78 -7.52
CA SER A 318 6.91 24.39 -6.27
C SER A 318 6.00 23.44 -5.46
N ARG A 319 6.10 23.50 -4.12
CA ARG A 319 5.38 22.57 -3.21
C ARG A 319 3.90 22.95 -3.11
N ARG A 320 3.56 24.24 -3.19
CA ARG A 320 2.17 24.73 -3.20
C ARG A 320 1.47 24.29 -4.47
N PHE A 321 2.14 24.33 -5.63
CA PHE A 321 1.56 23.81 -6.88
C PHE A 321 1.19 22.32 -6.75
N ARG A 322 2.09 21.50 -6.19
CA ARG A 322 1.84 20.08 -5.94
C ARG A 322 0.63 19.85 -5.03
N GLN A 323 0.55 20.58 -3.92
CA GLN A 323 -0.54 20.42 -2.94
C GLN A 323 -1.90 20.87 -3.49
N ASN A 324 -1.89 21.89 -4.35
CA ASN A 324 -3.08 22.48 -4.97
C ASN A 324 -3.52 21.75 -6.26
N ALA A 325 -2.85 20.67 -6.66
CA ALA A 325 -3.27 19.89 -7.83
C ALA A 325 -4.64 19.24 -7.57
N ASP A 326 -5.61 19.57 -8.41
CA ASP A 326 -7.00 19.10 -8.36
C ASP A 326 -7.59 19.09 -9.78
N VAL A 327 -8.72 18.39 -9.98
CA VAL A 327 -9.53 18.37 -11.22
C VAL A 327 -9.79 19.80 -11.72
N PHE A 328 -9.95 20.76 -10.81
CA PHE A 328 -10.12 22.20 -11.12
C PHE A 328 -8.88 22.80 -11.74
N ASN A 329 -7.72 22.59 -11.12
CA ASN A 329 -6.48 23.14 -11.64
C ASN A 329 -6.14 22.49 -12.99
N VAL A 330 -6.52 21.22 -13.20
CA VAL A 330 -6.47 20.58 -14.52
C VAL A 330 -7.42 21.26 -15.50
N GLY A 331 -8.71 21.37 -15.19
CA GLY A 331 -9.70 21.98 -16.10
C GLY A 331 -9.34 23.41 -16.52
N PHE A 332 -8.74 24.18 -15.61
CA PHE A 332 -8.30 25.54 -15.86
C PHE A 332 -6.96 25.60 -16.62
N TYR A 333 -5.94 24.83 -16.21
CA TYR A 333 -4.64 24.77 -16.87
C TYR A 333 -4.70 24.18 -18.29
N LEU A 334 -5.67 23.30 -18.55
CA LEU A 334 -5.84 22.71 -19.87
C LEU A 334 -6.27 23.75 -20.92
N TRP A 335 -6.98 24.84 -20.57
CA TRP A 335 -7.65 25.69 -21.56
C TRP A 335 -7.73 27.17 -21.16
N GLN A 336 -7.23 28.05 -22.04
CA GLN A 336 -7.42 29.50 -21.92
C GLN A 336 -8.90 29.85 -21.69
N GLN A 337 -9.16 30.82 -20.81
CA GLN A 337 -10.46 31.40 -20.42
C GLN A 337 -11.50 31.54 -21.55
N ARG A 338 -11.07 31.68 -22.81
CA ARG A 338 -11.93 31.81 -23.99
C ARG A 338 -12.69 30.53 -24.35
N PHE A 339 -12.04 29.36 -24.33
CA PHE A 339 -12.68 28.09 -24.72
C PHE A 339 -13.69 27.63 -23.67
N ILE A 340 -13.34 27.75 -22.38
CA ILE A 340 -14.24 27.43 -21.27
C ILE A 340 -15.49 28.31 -21.33
N ARG A 341 -15.34 29.61 -21.60
CA ARG A 341 -16.48 30.53 -21.72
C ARG A 341 -17.39 30.16 -22.89
N GLN A 342 -16.84 29.75 -24.03
CA GLN A 342 -17.65 29.41 -25.20
C GLN A 342 -18.43 28.11 -25.01
N GLU A 343 -17.76 27.05 -24.54
CA GLU A 343 -18.40 25.76 -24.26
C GLU A 343 -19.40 25.86 -23.10
N TYR A 344 -19.07 26.58 -22.03
CA TYR A 344 -20.00 26.81 -20.92
C TYR A 344 -21.26 27.54 -21.38
N ARG A 345 -21.10 28.58 -22.24
CA ARG A 345 -22.24 29.31 -22.81
C ARG A 345 -23.09 28.41 -23.71
N GLN A 346 -22.47 27.57 -24.53
CA GLN A 346 -23.20 26.62 -25.39
C GLN A 346 -23.93 25.57 -24.56
N LEU A 347 -23.29 24.98 -23.55
CA LEU A 347 -23.90 23.99 -22.66
C LEU A 347 -25.05 24.60 -21.85
N LEU A 348 -24.87 25.82 -21.34
CA LEU A 348 -25.92 26.56 -20.66
C LEU A 348 -27.08 26.88 -21.61
N ALA A 349 -26.78 27.31 -22.85
CA ALA A 349 -27.81 27.58 -23.85
C ALA A 349 -28.60 26.31 -24.21
N GLU A 350 -27.94 25.18 -24.40
CA GLU A 350 -28.58 23.87 -24.61
C GLU A 350 -29.46 23.46 -23.42
N ARG A 351 -28.97 23.62 -22.17
CA ARG A 351 -29.77 23.32 -20.97
C ARG A 351 -30.98 24.25 -20.85
N LEU A 352 -30.82 25.54 -21.12
CA LEU A 352 -31.91 26.52 -21.06
C LEU A 352 -32.95 26.30 -22.16
N THR A 353 -32.52 25.88 -23.36
CA THR A 353 -33.43 25.56 -24.46
C THR A 353 -34.14 24.23 -24.24
N ASN A 354 -33.48 23.22 -23.69
CA ASN A 354 -34.09 21.92 -23.37
C ASN A 354 -35.01 21.98 -22.13
N HIS A 355 -34.69 22.76 -21.09
CA HIS A 355 -35.61 22.98 -19.96
C HIS A 355 -36.69 24.02 -20.24
N GLY A 356 -36.53 24.85 -21.28
CA GLY A 356 -37.59 25.75 -21.77
C GLY A 356 -38.85 24.99 -22.21
N THR A 357 -38.72 23.73 -22.63
CA THR A 357 -39.87 22.86 -22.96
C THR A 357 -40.51 22.18 -21.75
N GLU A 358 -39.81 21.95 -20.64
CA GLU A 358 -40.42 21.41 -19.40
C GLU A 358 -41.15 22.50 -18.59
N ILE A 359 -40.63 23.72 -18.59
CA ILE A 359 -41.32 24.87 -17.95
C ILE A 359 -42.63 25.19 -18.67
N HIS A 360 -42.73 24.87 -19.97
CA HIS A 360 -43.96 25.04 -20.76
C HIS A 360 -44.96 23.88 -20.65
N ILE A 361 -44.65 22.74 -20.01
CA ILE A 361 -45.63 21.65 -19.81
C ILE A 361 -46.20 21.68 -18.39
N SER A 362 -45.47 22.21 -17.40
CA SER A 362 -45.99 22.35 -16.03
C SER A 362 -46.89 23.59 -15.82
N SER A 363 -46.91 24.57 -16.73
CA SER A 363 -47.74 25.78 -16.58
C SER A 363 -49.15 25.67 -17.19
N TYR A 364 -49.40 24.67 -18.05
CA TYR A 364 -50.74 24.42 -18.61
C TYR A 364 -51.58 23.43 -17.80
N ALA A 365 -51.04 22.83 -16.74
CA ALA A 365 -51.76 21.87 -15.89
C ALA A 365 -52.41 22.48 -14.63
N THR A 366 -52.28 23.78 -14.37
CA THR A 366 -52.82 24.43 -13.15
C THR A 366 -53.77 25.62 -13.42
N TRP A 367 -54.30 25.74 -14.64
CA TRP A 367 -55.37 26.71 -14.97
C TRP A 367 -56.62 26.05 -15.55
N ASN A 368 -57.09 24.97 -14.92
CA ASN A 368 -58.45 24.47 -15.08
C ASN A 368 -58.89 23.78 -13.78
N CYS A 369 -59.29 24.60 -12.79
CA CYS A 369 -60.36 24.33 -11.83
C CYS A 369 -60.67 25.62 -11.06
#